data_AF-U7GQN3-F1
#
_entry.id   AF-U7GQN3-F1
#
_cell.length_a   1.000
_cell.length_b   1.000
_cell.length_c   1.000
_cell.angle_alpha   90.00
_cell.angle_beta   90.00
_cell.angle_gamma   90.00
#
_symmetry.space_group_name_H-M   'P 1'
#
loop_
_entity.id
_entity.type
_entity.pdbx_description
1 polymer ?
#
loop_
_entity_poly.entity_id
_entity_poly.type
_entity_poly.pdbx_seq_one_letter_code
_entity_poly.pdbx_strand_id
1 'polypeptide(L)' 'MRKTVNLPLYDEFMDIFANHEIKNWQAKHFWEKMGMSKNSKVEQHRRLMYVGLRILVKCHYLEVDVSQSTRRVFSYKETH' A
#
# COMPACT_ATOMS: atom_id res chain seq x y z
N MET A 1 8.90 22.24 12.07
CA MET A 1 9.19 21.72 10.70
C MET A 1 8.06 20.79 10.29
N ARG A 2 7.27 21.13 9.25
CA ARG A 2 6.31 20.18 8.67
C ARG A 2 7.14 19.08 8.00
N LYS A 3 7.07 17.84 8.49
CA LYS A 3 7.68 16.70 7.79
C LYS A 3 6.91 16.53 6.49
N THR A 4 7.50 16.90 5.36
CA THR A 4 7.02 16.50 4.04
C THR A 4 7.03 14.97 4.01
N VAL A 5 5.85 14.38 4.02
CA VAL A 5 5.69 12.93 3.89
C VAL A 5 5.96 12.60 2.43
N ASN A 6 7.14 12.03 2.15
CA ASN A 6 7.45 11.55 0.81
C ASN A 6 6.85 10.14 0.66
N LEU A 7 5.73 10.02 -0.06
CA LEU A 7 5.11 8.75 -0.37
C LEU A 7 5.85 8.13 -1.57
N PRO A 8 6.61 7.03 -1.38
CA PRO A 8 7.18 6.34 -2.53
C PRO A 8 6.07 5.67 -3.35
N LEU A 9 6.30 5.54 -4.66
CA LEU A 9 5.32 4.98 -5.60
C LEU A 9 3.98 5.75 -5.58
N TYR A 10 4.07 7.09 -5.47
CA TYR A 10 2.91 7.96 -5.30
C TYR A 10 1.90 7.75 -6.43
N ASP A 11 2.34 7.83 -7.68
CA ASP A 11 1.47 7.70 -8.85
C ASP A 11 0.78 6.33 -8.86
N GLU A 12 1.51 5.25 -8.58
CA GLU A 12 0.95 3.90 -8.55
C GLU A 12 -0.06 3.71 -7.41
N PHE A 13 0.15 4.33 -6.25
CA PHE A 13 -0.84 4.32 -5.18
C PHE A 13 -2.08 5.14 -5.54
N MET A 14 -1.92 6.34 -6.10
CA MET A 14 -3.05 7.17 -6.52
C MET A 14 -3.89 6.48 -7.59
N ASP A 15 -3.25 5.82 -8.56
CA ASP A 15 -3.95 5.01 -9.57
C ASP A 15 -4.75 3.88 -8.94
N ILE A 16 -4.24 3.24 -7.87
CA ILE A 16 -5.01 2.22 -7.15
C ILE A 16 -6.25 2.85 -6.51
N PHE A 17 -6.09 3.92 -5.72
CA PHE A 17 -7.22 4.56 -5.03
C PHE A 17 -8.26 5.12 -6.01
N ALA A 18 -7.85 5.60 -7.19
CA ALA A 18 -8.77 6.11 -8.19
C ALA A 18 -9.59 5.01 -8.89
N ASN A 19 -9.02 3.80 -9.02
CA ASN A 19 -9.59 2.74 -9.86
C ASN A 19 -10.08 1.51 -9.09
N HIS A 20 -9.82 1.42 -7.79
CA HIS A 20 -10.13 0.25 -6.98
C HIS A 20 -10.57 0.66 -5.58
N GLU A 21 -11.55 -0.06 -5.04
CA GLU A 21 -11.97 0.09 -3.65
C GLU A 21 -11.22 -0.93 -2.77
N ILE A 22 -10.47 -0.43 -1.78
CA ILE A 22 -9.68 -1.29 -0.89
C ILE A 22 -10.50 -1.65 0.36
N LYS A 23 -10.99 -2.90 0.44
CA LYS A 23 -11.78 -3.40 1.60
C LYS A 23 -11.10 -4.49 2.43
N ASN A 24 -10.29 -5.33 1.80
CA ASN A 24 -9.59 -6.44 2.45
C ASN A 24 -8.32 -6.78 1.66
N TRP A 25 -7.55 -5.75 1.30
CA TRP A 25 -6.37 -5.95 0.49
C TRP A 25 -5.18 -6.36 1.33
N GLN A 26 -4.41 -7.31 0.84
CA GLN A 26 -3.10 -7.62 1.40
C GLN A 26 -2.04 -6.94 0.54
N ALA A 27 -0.81 -6.83 1.05
CA ALA A 27 0.31 -6.25 0.29
C ALA A 27 0.50 -6.86 -1.11
N LYS A 28 0.17 -8.15 -1.30
CA LYS A 28 0.20 -8.81 -2.61
C LYS A 28 -0.77 -8.21 -3.63
N HIS A 29 -1.95 -7.77 -3.21
CA HIS A 29 -2.95 -7.19 -4.12
C HIS A 29 -2.47 -5.83 -4.65
N PHE A 30 -1.87 -5.01 -3.79
CA PHE A 30 -1.19 -3.79 -4.22
C PHE A 30 -0.08 -4.11 -5.23
N TRP A 31 0.79 -5.06 -4.90
CA TRP A 31 1.88 -5.46 -5.78
C TRP A 31 1.41 -5.92 -7.17
N GLU A 32 0.36 -6.74 -7.23
CA GLU A 32 -0.24 -7.21 -8.47
C GLU A 32 -0.83 -6.07 -9.30
N LYS A 33 -1.55 -5.14 -8.65
CA LYS A 33 -2.23 -4.04 -9.32
C LYS A 33 -1.31 -2.94 -9.80
N MET A 34 -0.17 -2.75 -9.13
CA MET A 34 0.88 -1.83 -9.58
C MET A 34 1.68 -2.39 -10.78
N GLY A 35 1.41 -3.61 -11.24
CA GLY A 35 2.04 -4.18 -12.44
C GLY A 35 3.55 -4.45 -12.32
N MET A 36 4.09 -4.53 -11.09
CA MET A 36 5.54 -4.56 -10.84
C MET A 36 6.20 -5.94 -10.97
N SER A 37 5.51 -6.94 -11.53
CA SER A 37 5.95 -8.34 -11.53
C SER A 37 7.10 -8.68 -12.50
N LYS A 38 7.50 -7.77 -13.41
CA LYS A 38 8.47 -8.06 -14.48
C LYS A 38 9.76 -7.23 -14.47
N ASN A 39 10.01 -6.45 -13.42
CA ASN A 39 11.14 -5.50 -13.40
C ASN A 39 12.40 -6.06 -12.71
N SER A 40 13.59 -5.77 -13.25
CA SER A 40 14.89 -6.11 -12.63
C SER A 40 15.11 -5.49 -11.23
N LYS A 41 14.26 -4.52 -10.86
CA LYS A 41 14.28 -3.82 -9.56
C LYS A 41 13.17 -4.28 -8.60
N VAL A 42 12.60 -5.47 -8.77
CA VAL A 42 11.50 -6.02 -7.96
C VAL A 42 11.72 -5.86 -6.46
N GLU A 43 12.91 -6.20 -5.94
CA GLU A 43 13.17 -6.14 -4.50
C GLU A 43 13.17 -4.71 -3.94
N GLN A 44 13.71 -3.74 -4.68
CA GLN A 44 13.68 -2.33 -4.29
C GLN A 44 12.24 -1.81 -4.26
N HIS A 45 11.48 -2.09 -5.31
CA HIS A 45 10.07 -1.67 -5.40
C HIS A 45 9.21 -2.30 -4.31
N ARG A 46 9.47 -3.57 -3.97
CA ARG A 46 8.77 -4.25 -2.87
C ARG A 46 9.00 -3.54 -1.54
N ARG A 47 10.26 -3.17 -1.25
CA ARG A 47 10.57 -2.39 -0.04
C ARG A 47 9.86 -1.04 -0.05
N LEU A 48 9.86 -0.33 -1.18
CA LEU A 48 9.17 0.95 -1.34
C LEU A 48 7.66 0.81 -1.15
N MET A 49 7.04 -0.24 -1.69
CA MET A 49 5.61 -0.53 -1.49
C MET A 49 5.27 -0.69 -0.01
N TYR A 50 6.05 -1.48 0.76
CA TYR A 50 5.81 -1.62 2.19
C TYR A 50 6.02 -0.31 2.97
N VAL A 51 6.99 0.52 2.57
CA VAL A 51 7.17 1.86 3.15
C VAL A 51 5.96 2.74 2.83
N GLY A 52 5.47 2.71 1.60
CA GLY A 52 4.28 3.44 1.17
C GLY A 52 3.03 3.04 1.95
N LEU A 53 2.77 1.74 2.11
CA LEU A 53 1.66 1.23 2.93
C LEU A 53 1.73 1.74 4.37
N ARG A 54 2.92 1.72 5.00
CA ARG A 54 3.08 2.25 6.36
C ARG A 54 2.81 3.75 6.45
N ILE A 55 3.18 4.50 5.41
CA ILE A 55 2.90 5.93 5.33
C ILE A 55 1.40 6.18 5.16
N LEU A 56 0.74 5.46 4.25
CA LEU A 56 -0.69 5.58 4.01
C LEU A 56 -1.51 5.26 5.27
N VAL A 57 -1.10 4.25 6.04
CA VAL A 57 -1.70 3.96 7.35
C VAL A 57 -1.48 5.11 8.33
N LYS A 58 -0.25 5.62 8.43
CA LYS A 58 0.07 6.75 9.31
C LYS A 58 -0.68 8.03 8.94
N CYS A 59 -0.97 8.22 7.66
CA CYS A 59 -1.70 9.36 7.13
C CYS A 59 -3.22 9.14 7.09
N HIS A 60 -3.72 8.02 7.64
CA HIS A 60 -5.15 7.68 7.67
C HIS A 60 -5.80 7.58 6.29
N TYR A 61 -5.06 7.18 5.26
CA TYR A 61 -5.62 6.74 3.97
C TYR A 61 -5.96 5.24 3.97
N LEU A 62 -5.26 4.48 4.80
CA LEU A 62 -5.51 3.06 5.01
C LEU A 62 -5.62 2.76 6.49
N GLU A 63 -6.39 1.73 6.81
CA GLU A 63 -6.42 1.11 8.12
C GLU A 63 -6.09 -0.37 8.02
N VAL A 64 -5.43 -0.90 9.04
CA VAL A 64 -5.24 -2.34 9.17
C VAL A 64 -6.49 -2.93 9.80
N ASP A 65 -7.19 -3.78 9.05
CA ASP A 65 -8.31 -4.54 9.57
C ASP A 65 -7.79 -5.70 10.41
N VAL A 66 -7.78 -5.54 11.73
CA VAL A 66 -7.28 -6.55 12.67
C VAL A 66 -8.13 -7.82 12.65
N SER A 67 -9.42 -7.73 12.30
CA SER A 67 -10.32 -8.88 12.26
C SER A 67 -10.06 -9.79 11.05
N GLN A 68 -9.64 -9.20 9.94
CA GLN A 68 -9.30 -9.90 8.70
C GLN A 68 -7.80 -10.22 8.59
N SER A 69 -6.98 -9.60 9.46
CA SER A 69 -5.53 -9.83 9.49
C SER A 69 -5.19 -11.14 10.21
N THR A 70 -4.13 -11.79 9.75
CA THR A 70 -3.52 -12.93 10.44
C THR A 70 -2.19 -12.52 11.07
N ARG A 71 -1.62 -13.38 11.94
CA ARG A 71 -0.30 -13.14 12.56
C ARG A 71 0.81 -12.84 11.55
N ARG A 72 0.68 -13.29 10.29
CA ARG A 72 1.71 -13.15 9.25
C ARG A 72 1.35 -12.16 8.15
N VAL A 73 0.08 -11.78 8.02
CA VAL A 73 -0.39 -10.98 6.89
C VAL A 73 -1.43 -9.97 7.36
N PHE A 74 -1.16 -8.69 7.08
CA PHE A 74 -2.09 -7.61 7.33
C PHE A 74 -3.05 -7.44 6.15
N SER A 75 -4.32 -7.22 6.50
CA SER A 75 -5.36 -6.76 5.59
C SER A 75 -5.59 -5.28 5.78
N TYR A 76 -5.69 -4.56 4.67
CA TYR A 76 -5.89 -3.12 4.60
C TYR A 76 -7.27 -2.82 4.04
N LYS A 77 -7.87 -1.75 4.55
CA LYS A 77 -9.08 -1.13 4.03
C LYS A 77 -8.90 0.38 3.95
N GLU A 78 -9.67 1.04 3.09
CA GLU A 78 -9.77 2.51 3.09
C GLU A 78 -10.49 2.99 4.34
N THR A 79 -10.19 4.23 4.70
CA THR A 79 -10.75 4.92 5.87
C THR A 79 -12.01 5.72 5.55
N HIS A 80 -12.39 5.83 4.27
CA HIS A 80 -13.51 6.64 3.77
C HIS A 80 -14.50 5.80 2.96
#